data_AF-A0A356B4Z8-F1
#
_entry.id   AF-A0A356B4Z8-F1
#
_cell.length_a   1.000
_cell.length_b   1.000
_cell.length_c   1.000
_cell.angle_alpha   90.00
_cell.angle_beta   90.00
_cell.angle_gamma   90.00
#
_symmetry.space_group_name_H-M   'P 1'
#
loop_
_entity.id
_entity.type
_entity.pdbx_description
1 polymer ?
#
loop_
_entity_poly.entity_id
_entity_poly.type
_entity_poly.pdbx_seq_one_letter_code
_entity_poly.pdbx_strand_id
1 'polypeptide(L)'
;MKSGKQEENFDNLIIFAQNNSNIVEIGQNVQLFITTQENPTETIKVNTSYLSSDPTVMSVSSTGQVTAHKTGVVVLSVSAFLGENHLAGKCTMISGTPKQRRTLFKDEHIKNAKKNIKKYNWAKTEYDQTIKLADIYVDNTELLWEMVTSQELPRASALSSREDTNT
;
A
#
# COMPACT_ATOMS: atom_id res chain seq x y z
N MET A 1 -9.08 -35.49 -24.14
CA MET A 1 -8.26 -35.08 -22.97
C MET A 1 -8.42 -33.58 -22.80
N LYS A 2 -9.21 -33.13 -21.83
CA LYS A 2 -9.40 -31.70 -21.55
C LYS A 2 -8.19 -31.21 -20.77
N SER A 3 -7.40 -30.34 -21.40
CA SER A 3 -6.32 -29.60 -20.75
C SER A 3 -6.93 -28.71 -19.68
N GLY A 4 -6.86 -29.15 -18.41
CA GLY A 4 -7.25 -28.34 -17.28
C GLY A 4 -6.31 -27.14 -17.19
N LYS A 5 -6.84 -25.93 -17.40
CA LYS A 5 -6.19 -24.71 -16.93
C LYS A 5 -6.04 -24.87 -15.42
N GLN A 6 -4.80 -24.99 -14.93
CA GLN A 6 -4.55 -24.77 -13.52
C GLN A 6 -4.85 -23.29 -13.29
N GLU A 7 -5.91 -23.05 -12.55
CA GLU A 7 -6.20 -21.75 -11.96
C GLU A 7 -5.09 -21.57 -10.91
N GLU A 8 -4.00 -20.93 -11.32
CA GLU A 8 -2.86 -20.61 -10.45
C GLU A 8 -3.40 -19.73 -9.33
N ASN A 9 -3.66 -20.33 -8.17
CA ASN A 9 -4.15 -19.65 -6.99
C ASN A 9 -2.97 -18.82 -6.43
N PHE A 10 -2.92 -17.54 -6.82
CA PHE A 10 -1.81 -16.61 -6.53
C PHE A 10 -1.88 -15.98 -5.13
N ASP A 11 -2.81 -16.39 -4.25
CA ASP A 11 -3.28 -15.52 -3.17
C ASP A 11 -2.88 -15.95 -1.75
N ASN A 12 -1.88 -16.82 -1.58
CA ASN A 12 -1.55 -17.34 -0.25
C ASN A 12 -0.23 -16.84 0.36
N LEU A 13 0.60 -16.12 -0.41
CA LEU A 13 1.85 -15.52 0.11
C LEU A 13 1.71 -14.01 0.32
N ILE A 14 1.92 -13.59 1.56
CA ILE A 14 2.04 -12.19 1.93
C ILE A 14 3.52 -11.84 1.95
N ILE A 15 3.90 -10.83 1.16
CA ILE A 15 5.28 -10.36 1.03
C ILE A 15 5.36 -8.96 1.62
N PHE A 16 6.27 -8.77 2.57
CA PHE A 16 6.51 -7.46 3.16
C PHE A 16 8.00 -7.21 3.35
N ALA A 17 8.37 -5.93 3.29
CA ALA A 17 9.72 -5.48 3.52
C ALA A 17 10.02 -5.36 5.03
N GLN A 18 11.28 -5.50 5.43
CA GLN A 18 11.72 -5.36 6.83
C GLN A 18 11.25 -4.07 7.52
N ASN A 19 11.17 -2.97 6.78
CA ASN A 19 10.72 -1.67 7.26
C ASN A 19 9.21 -1.44 7.10
N ASN A 20 8.45 -2.48 6.75
CA ASN A 20 7.03 -2.43 6.45
C ASN A 20 6.64 -1.35 5.42
N SER A 21 7.57 -1.00 4.54
CA SER A 21 7.42 0.02 3.51
C SER A 21 7.71 -0.58 2.14
N ASN A 22 6.81 -0.35 1.20
CA ASN A 22 7.00 -0.76 -0.20
C ASN A 22 7.93 0.19 -0.97
N ILE A 23 8.52 1.18 -0.29
CA ILE A 23 9.43 2.16 -0.89
C ILE A 23 10.87 1.84 -0.45
N VAL A 24 11.77 1.72 -1.43
CA VAL A 24 13.21 1.50 -1.24
C VAL A 24 13.99 2.66 -1.86
N GLU A 25 14.82 3.33 -1.06
CA GLU A 25 15.68 4.42 -1.53
C GLU A 25 16.79 3.89 -2.44
N ILE A 26 17.20 4.71 -3.41
CA ILE A 26 18.23 4.33 -4.39
C ILE A 26 19.56 4.04 -3.68
N GLY A 27 20.17 2.90 -3.98
CA GLY A 27 21.41 2.43 -3.36
C GLY A 27 21.22 1.77 -1.99
N GLN A 28 20.00 1.73 -1.45
CA GLN A 28 19.70 0.98 -0.23
C GLN A 28 19.30 -0.45 -0.55
N ASN A 29 19.55 -1.32 0.43
CA ASN A 29 19.18 -2.73 0.43
C ASN A 29 18.15 -3.01 1.54
N VAL A 30 17.11 -3.76 1.20
CA VAL A 30 16.03 -4.13 2.14
C VAL A 30 15.74 -5.61 2.02
N GLN A 31 15.57 -6.28 3.16
CA GLN A 31 15.21 -7.70 3.20
C GLN A 31 13.70 -7.87 3.08
N LEU A 32 13.27 -8.80 2.22
CA LEU A 32 11.88 -9.27 2.16
C LEU A 32 11.65 -10.42 3.14
N PHE A 33 10.45 -10.43 3.70
CA PHE A 33 9.89 -11.52 4.49
C PHE A 33 8.61 -12.00 3.82
N ILE A 34 8.39 -13.31 3.92
CA ILE A 34 7.26 -13.99 3.31
C ILE A 34 6.54 -14.75 4.41
N THR A 35 5.23 -14.53 4.51
CA THR A 35 4.33 -15.24 5.43
C THR A 35 3.13 -15.77 4.65
N THR A 36 2.30 -16.58 5.31
CA THR A 36 1.02 -17.04 4.75
C THR A 36 -0.14 -16.41 5.51
N GLN A 37 -1.31 -16.38 4.87
CA GLN A 37 -2.54 -15.96 5.55
C GLN A 37 -2.87 -16.86 6.76
N GLU A 38 -2.55 -18.15 6.68
CA GLU A 38 -2.80 -19.11 7.76
C GLU A 38 -1.87 -18.90 8.95
N ASN A 39 -0.61 -18.53 8.72
CA ASN A 39 0.39 -18.29 9.75
C ASN A 39 1.14 -16.96 9.48
N PRO A 40 0.55 -15.82 9.87
CA PRO A 40 1.12 -14.50 9.59
C PRO A 40 2.37 -14.19 10.43
N THR A 41 2.62 -14.94 11.50
CA THR A 41 3.75 -14.73 12.41
C THR A 41 5.01 -15.49 11.99
N GLU A 42 4.86 -16.57 11.22
CA GLU A 42 5.98 -17.43 10.84
C GLU A 42 6.51 -17.08 9.46
N THR A 43 7.79 -16.69 9.40
CA THR A 43 8.47 -16.44 8.13
C THR A 43 8.84 -17.76 7.46
N ILE A 44 8.39 -17.94 6.23
CA ILE A 44 8.79 -19.07 5.38
C ILE A 44 10.16 -18.78 4.79
N LYS A 45 11.13 -19.67 5.07
CA LYS A 45 12.50 -19.58 4.54
C LYS A 45 12.85 -20.66 3.52
N VAL A 46 12.00 -21.67 3.35
CA VAL A 46 12.32 -22.88 2.59
C VAL A 46 11.94 -22.71 1.11
N ASN A 47 12.88 -23.03 0.21
CA ASN A 47 12.70 -23.11 -1.25
C ASN A 47 11.92 -21.94 -1.88
N THR A 48 12.36 -20.72 -1.60
CA THR A 48 11.77 -19.50 -2.18
C THR A 48 12.56 -19.06 -3.42
N SER A 49 11.85 -18.68 -4.48
CA SER A 49 12.42 -18.02 -5.65
C SER A 49 11.81 -16.65 -5.85
N TYR A 50 12.67 -15.67 -6.12
CA TYR A 50 12.32 -14.27 -6.30
C TYR A 50 12.58 -13.86 -7.74
N LEU A 51 11.65 -13.10 -8.32
CA LEU A 51 11.76 -12.55 -9.66
C LEU A 51 11.37 -11.09 -9.65
N SER A 52 12.23 -10.25 -10.23
CA SER A 52 11.93 -8.84 -10.48
C SER A 52 11.43 -8.63 -11.91
N SER A 53 10.39 -7.84 -12.07
CA SER A 53 9.89 -7.43 -13.40
C SER A 53 10.86 -6.52 -14.17
N ASP A 54 11.66 -5.72 -13.47
CA ASP A 54 12.71 -4.88 -14.08
C ASP A 54 13.96 -4.81 -13.18
N PRO A 55 14.95 -5.71 -13.42
CA PRO A 55 16.20 -5.72 -12.68
C PRO A 55 17.04 -4.44 -12.82
N THR A 56 16.80 -3.62 -13.84
CA THR A 56 17.55 -2.37 -14.06
C THR A 56 17.09 -1.24 -13.13
N VAL A 57 15.85 -1.33 -12.65
CA VAL A 57 15.26 -0.40 -11.67
C VAL A 57 15.46 -0.95 -10.26
N MET A 58 15.18 -2.24 -10.05
CA MET A 58 15.28 -2.89 -8.75
C MET A 58 15.59 -4.38 -8.90
N SER A 59 16.68 -4.84 -8.30
CA SER A 59 17.09 -6.25 -8.33
C SER A 59 16.79 -6.94 -7.01
N VAL A 60 16.45 -8.23 -7.05
CA VAL A 60 16.25 -9.08 -5.87
C VAL A 60 17.24 -10.25 -5.90
N SER A 61 17.90 -10.52 -4.78
CA SER A 61 18.80 -11.67 -4.63
C SER A 61 18.01 -12.97 -4.40
N SER A 62 18.69 -14.11 -4.53
CA SER A 62 18.12 -15.42 -4.18
C SER A 62 17.73 -15.55 -2.70
N THR A 63 18.24 -14.69 -1.83
CA THR A 63 17.90 -14.64 -0.40
C THR A 63 16.77 -13.66 -0.09
N GLY A 64 16.17 -13.01 -1.11
CA GLY A 64 15.12 -12.02 -0.91
C GLY A 64 15.63 -10.62 -0.51
N GLN A 65 16.92 -10.33 -0.72
CA GLN A 65 17.46 -8.98 -0.52
C GLN A 65 17.21 -8.14 -1.77
N VAL A 66 16.47 -7.05 -1.62
CA VAL A 66 16.09 -6.14 -2.69
C VAL A 66 17.05 -4.94 -2.68
N THR A 67 17.58 -4.59 -3.85
CA THR A 67 18.46 -3.44 -4.05
C THR A 67 17.87 -2.53 -5.13
N ALA A 68 17.75 -1.25 -4.81
CA ALA A 68 17.23 -0.22 -5.71
C ALA A 68 18.36 0.45 -6.51
N HIS A 69 18.22 0.51 -7.84
CA HIS A 69 19.22 1.10 -8.75
C HIS A 69 18.76 2.42 -9.37
N LYS A 70 17.47 2.53 -9.71
CA LYS A 70 16.88 3.71 -10.36
C LYS A 70 15.48 3.97 -9.85
N THR A 71 15.01 5.21 -9.95
CA THR A 71 13.62 5.54 -9.65
C THR A 71 12.66 4.80 -10.57
N GLY A 72 11.64 4.15 -10.02
CA GLY A 72 10.63 3.44 -10.80
C GLY A 72 9.74 2.56 -9.94
N VAL A 73 8.74 1.95 -10.57
CA VAL A 73 7.82 1.00 -9.93
C VAL A 73 8.11 -0.39 -10.50
N VAL A 74 8.28 -1.37 -9.63
CA VAL A 74 8.66 -2.74 -9.98
C VAL A 74 7.74 -3.71 -9.25
N VAL A 75 7.19 -4.67 -9.97
CA VAL A 75 6.48 -5.80 -9.38
C VAL A 75 7.49 -6.92 -9.11
N LEU A 76 7.56 -7.36 -7.86
CA LEU A 76 8.32 -8.53 -7.44
C LEU A 76 7.36 -9.72 -7.35
N SER A 77 7.72 -10.82 -8.01
CA SER A 77 7.01 -12.09 -7.92
C SER A 77 7.82 -13.06 -7.07
N VAL A 78 7.15 -13.75 -6.16
CA VAL A 78 7.76 -14.71 -5.25
C VAL A 78 7.00 -16.02 -5.37
N SER A 79 7.72 -17.13 -5.45
CA SER A 79 7.15 -18.46 -5.32
C SER A 79 7.88 -19.25 -4.25
N ALA A 80 7.13 -20.06 -3.50
CA ALA A 80 7.64 -20.88 -2.41
C ALA A 80 7.06 -22.30 -2.52
N PHE A 81 7.88 -23.30 -2.22
CA PHE A 81 7.44 -24.69 -2.11
C PHE A 81 7.38 -25.10 -0.64
N LEU A 82 6.16 -25.34 -0.13
CA LEU A 82 5.93 -25.85 1.22
C LEU A 82 5.49 -27.31 1.14
N GLY A 83 6.45 -28.23 1.16
CA GLY A 83 6.19 -29.64 0.91
C GLY A 83 5.76 -29.87 -0.54
N GLU A 84 4.53 -30.35 -0.75
CA GLU A 84 3.93 -30.58 -2.08
C GLU A 84 3.19 -29.35 -2.64
N ASN A 85 2.97 -28.31 -1.82
CA ASN A 85 2.20 -27.14 -2.20
C ASN A 85 3.09 -26.07 -2.83
N HIS A 86 2.69 -25.60 -4.02
CA HIS A 86 3.28 -24.45 -4.69
C HIS A 86 2.48 -23.19 -4.35
N LEU A 87 3.11 -22.25 -3.67
CA LEU A 87 2.52 -20.97 -3.31
C LEU A 87 3.21 -19.87 -4.13
N ALA A 88 2.43 -18.92 -4.63
CA ALA A 88 2.93 -17.74 -5.32
C ALA A 88 2.37 -16.47 -4.69
N GLY A 89 3.07 -15.35 -4.86
CA GLY A 89 2.64 -14.03 -4.41
C GLY A 89 3.31 -12.94 -5.22
N LYS A 90 2.68 -11.76 -5.25
CA LYS A 90 3.20 -10.57 -5.93
C LYS A 90 3.19 -9.38 -4.99
N CYS A 91 4.23 -8.57 -5.06
CA CYS A 91 4.34 -7.32 -4.31
C CYS A 91 4.79 -6.19 -5.23
N THR A 92 4.12 -5.04 -5.13
CA THR A 92 4.51 -3.84 -5.89
C THR A 92 5.44 -3.01 -5.04
N MET A 93 6.68 -2.85 -5.50
CA MET A 93 7.72 -2.07 -4.85
C MET A 93 8.01 -0.79 -5.65
N ILE A 94 8.35 0.27 -4.95
CA ILE A 94 8.68 1.58 -5.51
C ILE A 94 10.13 1.87 -5.16
N SER A 95 10.97 2.05 -6.18
CA SER A 95 12.29 2.64 -5.97
C SER A 95 12.19 4.15 -6.05
N GLY A 96 12.63 4.82 -4.99
CA GLY A 96 12.65 6.27 -4.94
C GLY A 96 12.73 6.78 -3.51
N THR A 97 12.74 8.11 -3.38
CA THR A 97 12.69 8.75 -2.06
C THR A 97 11.24 8.75 -1.57
N PRO A 98 10.95 8.27 -0.36
CA PRO A 98 9.65 8.50 0.25
C PRO A 98 9.40 10.01 0.32
N LYS A 99 8.13 10.42 0.23
CA LYS A 99 7.78 11.82 0.32
C LYS A 99 8.04 12.32 1.74
N GLN A 100 9.21 12.93 1.95
CA GLN A 100 9.62 13.42 3.27
C GLN A 100 8.94 14.74 3.65
N ARG A 101 8.44 15.51 2.67
CA ARG A 101 7.82 16.82 2.91
C ARG A 101 6.34 16.87 2.60
N ARG A 102 5.62 17.50 3.52
CA ARG A 102 4.28 18.07 3.35
C ARG A 102 4.21 18.97 2.10
N THR A 103 3.17 18.79 1.28
CA THR A 103 3.02 19.54 0.00
C THR A 103 2.46 20.95 0.20
N LEU A 104 1.48 21.11 1.09
CA LEU A 104 0.73 22.37 1.23
C LEU A 104 1.14 23.19 2.45
N PHE A 105 1.41 22.54 3.58
CA PHE A 105 1.81 23.22 4.80
C PHE A 105 3.32 23.40 4.80
N LYS A 106 3.82 24.62 4.64
CA LYS A 106 5.27 24.89 4.77
C LYS A 106 5.69 24.85 6.25
N ASP A 107 6.96 24.58 6.53
CA ASP A 107 7.48 24.52 7.90
C ASP A 107 7.32 25.84 8.66
N GLU A 108 7.38 26.96 7.95
CA GLU A 108 7.15 28.29 8.50
C GLU A 108 5.73 28.47 9.04
N HIS A 109 4.72 28.00 8.30
CA HIS A 109 3.33 28.10 8.72
C HIS A 109 3.08 27.32 10.02
N ILE A 110 3.75 26.19 10.22
CA ILE A 110 3.64 25.38 11.43
C ILE A 110 4.33 26.06 12.61
N LYS A 111 5.53 26.64 12.38
CA LYS A 111 6.22 27.41 13.42
C LYS A 111 5.35 28.57 13.87
N ASN A 112 4.72 29.27 12.93
CA ASN A 112 3.79 30.37 13.24
C ASN A 112 2.53 29.86 13.96
N ALA A 113 1.93 28.75 13.53
CA ALA A 113 0.79 28.13 14.21
C ALA A 113 1.15 27.73 15.66
N LYS A 114 2.28 27.07 15.87
CA LYS A 114 2.79 26.71 17.21
C LYS A 114 3.03 27.94 18.09
N LYS A 115 3.52 29.04 17.52
CA LYS A 115 3.70 30.31 18.23
C LYS A 115 2.35 30.94 18.60
N ASN A 116 1.37 30.88 17.69
CA ASN A 116 0.03 31.42 17.93
C ASN A 116 -0.73 30.64 18.99
N ILE A 117 -0.66 29.30 18.98
CA ILE A 117 -1.25 28.43 20.02
C ILE A 117 -0.72 28.81 21.41
N LYS A 118 0.58 29.10 21.53
CA LYS A 118 1.19 29.55 22.79
C LYS A 118 0.79 30.97 23.18
N LYS A 119 0.51 31.83 22.20
CA LYS A 119 0.28 33.27 22.41
C LYS A 119 -1.18 33.61 22.70
N TYR A 120 -2.12 32.86 22.14
CA TYR A 120 -3.54 33.19 22.17
C TYR A 120 -4.37 32.05 22.76
N ASN A 121 -5.19 32.35 23.77
CA ASN A 121 -6.06 31.35 24.40
C ASN A 121 -7.06 30.74 23.41
N TRP A 122 -7.64 31.54 22.50
CA TRP A 122 -8.57 31.03 21.48
C TRP A 122 -7.91 29.98 20.57
N ALA A 123 -6.63 30.19 20.21
CA ALA A 123 -5.88 29.28 19.37
C ALA A 123 -5.55 27.98 20.10
N LYS A 124 -5.34 28.04 21.42
CA LYS A 124 -5.20 26.86 22.27
C LYS A 124 -6.50 26.05 22.36
N THR A 125 -7.63 26.72 22.60
CA THR A 125 -8.94 26.06 22.67
C THR A 125 -9.29 25.36 21.35
N GLU A 126 -9.09 26.04 20.21
CA GLU A 126 -9.33 25.47 18.89
C GLU A 126 -8.42 24.24 18.64
N TYR A 127 -7.15 24.33 19.01
CA TYR A 127 -6.19 23.23 18.90
C TYR A 127 -6.62 22.02 19.73
N ASP A 128 -7.00 22.22 20.99
CA ASP A 128 -7.44 21.16 21.89
C ASP A 128 -8.74 20.49 21.39
N GLN A 129 -9.69 21.29 20.88
CA GLN A 129 -10.91 20.77 20.25
C GLN A 129 -10.58 19.93 19.00
N THR A 130 -9.65 20.41 18.18
CA THR A 130 -9.22 19.70 16.96
C THR A 130 -8.57 18.37 17.30
N ILE A 131 -7.71 18.31 18.33
CA ILE A 131 -7.12 17.04 18.79
C ILE A 131 -8.23 16.09 19.26
N LYS A 132 -9.14 16.58 20.10
CA LYS A 132 -10.23 15.75 20.62
C LYS A 132 -11.09 15.15 19.50
N LEU A 133 -11.35 15.92 18.45
CA LEU A 133 -12.06 15.42 17.27
C LEU A 133 -11.21 14.44 16.46
N ALA A 134 -9.92 14.74 16.27
CA ALA A 134 -9.00 13.87 15.53
C ALA A 134 -8.85 12.50 16.21
N ASP A 135 -8.77 12.46 17.54
CA ASP A 135 -8.65 11.24 18.34
C ASP A 135 -9.82 10.26 18.12
N ILE A 136 -10.99 10.75 17.68
CA ILE A 136 -12.14 9.89 17.33
C ILE A 136 -11.83 8.99 16.12
N TYR A 137 -10.96 9.46 15.22
CA TYR A 137 -10.64 8.82 13.96
C TYR A 137 -9.31 8.05 13.99
N VAL A 138 -8.45 8.31 14.98
CA VAL A 138 -7.18 7.57 15.14
C VAL A 138 -7.50 6.13 15.53
N ASP A 139 -6.90 5.17 14.81
CA ASP A 139 -7.08 3.72 14.99
C ASP A 139 -8.52 3.19 14.85
N ASN A 140 -9.44 4.00 14.32
CA ASN A 140 -10.83 3.63 14.10
C ASN A 140 -11.10 3.40 12.61
N THR A 141 -10.38 2.43 12.03
CA THR A 141 -10.44 2.09 10.60
C THR A 141 -11.86 1.71 10.17
N GLU A 142 -12.64 1.13 11.06
CA GLU A 142 -13.95 0.56 10.74
C GLU A 142 -14.99 1.66 10.63
N LEU A 143 -14.98 2.64 11.55
CA LEU A 143 -15.78 3.87 11.41
C LEU A 143 -15.45 4.60 10.11
N LEU A 144 -14.16 4.68 9.76
CA LEU A 144 -13.73 5.32 8.52
C LEU A 144 -14.22 4.54 7.29
N TRP A 145 -14.23 3.21 7.38
CA TRP A 145 -14.68 2.33 6.30
C TRP A 145 -16.20 2.40 6.10
N GLU A 146 -16.98 2.45 7.19
CA GLU A 146 -18.44 2.62 7.16
C GLU A 146 -18.87 3.98 6.61
N MET A 147 -18.04 5.01 6.77
CA MET A 147 -18.31 6.36 6.25
C MET A 147 -18.13 6.45 4.74
N VAL A 148 -17.37 5.54 4.13
CA VAL A 148 -17.26 5.44 2.68
C VAL A 148 -18.53 4.77 2.16
N THR A 149 -19.44 5.58 1.59
CA THR A 149 -20.62 5.04 0.91
C THR A 149 -20.17 4.04 -0.15
N SER A 150 -20.72 2.81 -0.14
CA SER A 150 -20.44 1.83 -1.17
C SER A 150 -20.67 2.44 -2.55
N GLN A 151 -19.67 2.34 -3.46
CA GLN A 151 -19.79 2.80 -4.85
C GLN A 151 -20.72 1.93 -5.69
N GLU A 152 -21.77 1.36 -5.10
CA GLU A 152 -22.77 0.52 -5.77
C GLU A 152 -24.06 1.27 -6.11
N LEU A 153 -24.09 2.60 -5.97
CA LEU A 153 -25.06 3.35 -6.78
C LEU A 153 -24.59 3.27 -8.24
N PRO A 154 -25.32 2.61 -9.16
CA PRO A 154 -24.95 2.61 -10.56
C PRO A 154 -24.84 4.07 -11.01
N ARG A 155 -23.72 4.44 -11.62
CA ARG A 155 -23.60 5.73 -12.31
C ARG A 155 -24.75 5.78 -13.31
N ALA A 156 -25.81 6.52 -12.99
CA ALA A 156 -26.97 6.65 -13.85
C ALA A 156 -26.51 7.26 -15.18
N SER A 157 -26.31 6.42 -16.20
CA SER A 157 -26.04 6.84 -17.57
C SER A 157 -27.32 6.94 -18.41
N ALA A 158 -28.49 6.60 -17.86
CA ALA A 158 -29.75 6.63 -18.58
C ALA A 158 -30.67 7.73 -18.03
N LEU A 159 -30.40 8.97 -18.44
CA LEU A 159 -31.37 10.06 -18.34
C LEU A 159 -31.23 10.97 -19.58
N SER A 160 -31.46 10.39 -20.76
CA SER A 160 -31.99 11.06 -21.96
C SER A 160 -32.14 10.04 -23.10
N SER A 161 -33.30 9.42 -23.18
CA SER A 161 -33.88 9.06 -24.48
C SER A 161 -35.39 9.25 -24.37
N ARG A 162 -35.80 10.51 -24.48
CA ARG A 162 -37.17 10.85 -24.88
C ARG A 162 -37.36 10.26 -26.28
N GLU A 163 -38.09 9.16 -26.38
CA GLU A 163 -38.55 8.62 -27.66
C GLU A 163 -39.69 9.51 -28.18
N ASP A 164 -39.34 10.59 -28.87
CA ASP A 164 -40.28 11.22 -29.79
C ASP A 164 -40.23 10.45 -31.11
N THR A 165 -41.18 9.53 -31.30
CA THR A 165 -41.51 9.04 -32.65
C THR A 165 -42.78 9.73 -33.12
N ASN A 166 -42.62 10.65 -34.07
CA ASN A 166 -43.68 11.16 -34.92
C ASN A 166 -44.23 10.01 -35.79
N THR A 167 -45.48 9.60 -35.58
CA THR A 167 -46.45 9.36 -36.67
C THR A 167 -47.87 9.35 -36.12
#